data_AF-A0A376LI70-F1
#
_entry.id   AF-A0A376LI70-F1
#
_cell.length_a   1.000
_cell.length_b   1.000
_cell.length_c   1.000
_cell.angle_alpha   90.00
_cell.angle_beta   90.00
_cell.angle_gamma   90.00
#
_symmetry.space_group_name_H-M   'P 1'
#
loop_
_entity.id
_entity.type
_entity.pdbx_description
1 polymer ?
#
loop_
_entity_poly.entity_id
_entity_poly.type
_entity_poly.pdbx_seq_one_letter_code
_entity_poly.pdbx_strand_id
1 'polypeptide(L)'
;MTEQATTTDELAFIRPYGEQEKQILTAEAVEFLTELVTHFTPQRNKLLAARIQQQQDIDNGTLPDFISETASIRDADWKIRGIPADLQDRRVEITGPVERKMVINALNANVKVFMADFEDSLAPDWNKVIDGQN
;
A
#
# COMPACT_ATOMS: atom_id res chain seq x y z
N MET A 1 28.42 0.69 23.99
CA MET A 1 28.75 1.50 22.79
C MET A 1 27.42 1.92 22.19
N THR A 2 27.11 3.22 22.24
CA THR A 2 25.94 3.79 21.59
C THR A 2 26.23 3.86 20.09
N GLU A 3 25.54 3.05 19.29
CA GLU A 3 25.52 3.24 17.84
C GLU A 3 24.95 4.63 17.54
N GLN A 4 25.79 5.50 16.98
CA GLN A 4 25.32 6.77 16.44
C GLN A 4 24.50 6.45 15.20
N ALA A 5 23.19 6.71 15.26
CA ALA A 5 22.33 6.63 14.09
C ALA A 5 22.82 7.64 13.04
N THR A 6 23.21 7.15 11.87
CA THR A 6 23.55 7.98 10.72
C THR A 6 22.26 8.53 10.10
N THR A 7 22.27 9.81 9.72
CA THR A 7 21.20 10.46 8.94
C THR A 7 21.35 10.10 7.45
N THR A 8 21.33 8.80 7.14
CA THR A 8 21.40 8.35 5.75
C THR A 8 20.00 8.33 5.15
N ASP A 9 19.86 8.92 3.97
CA ASP A 9 18.62 8.87 3.19
C ASP A 9 18.58 7.62 2.29
N GLU A 10 19.63 6.80 2.29
CA GLU A 10 19.75 5.58 1.46
C GLU A 10 19.09 4.35 2.09
N LEU A 11 18.52 3.48 1.23
CA LEU A 11 17.99 2.18 1.63
C LEU A 11 19.09 1.10 1.68
N ALA A 12 18.94 0.17 2.62
CA ALA A 12 19.78 -1.02 2.72
C ALA A 12 18.96 -2.28 2.42
N PHE A 13 19.46 -3.12 1.52
CA PHE A 13 18.83 -4.40 1.16
C PHE A 13 19.54 -5.57 1.83
N ILE A 14 18.77 -6.43 2.50
CA ILE A 14 19.29 -7.58 3.24
C ILE A 14 19.34 -8.88 2.42
N ARG A 15 18.75 -8.87 1.22
CA ARG A 15 18.70 -10.01 0.30
C ARG A 15 19.75 -9.83 -0.80
N PRO A 16 20.41 -10.90 -1.26
CA PRO A 16 21.28 -10.83 -2.43
C PRO A 16 20.51 -10.41 -3.69
N TYR A 17 21.17 -9.68 -4.59
CA TYR A 17 20.60 -9.30 -5.89
C TYR A 17 20.74 -10.45 -6.90
N GLY A 18 19.69 -11.25 -7.01
CA GLY A 18 19.53 -12.25 -8.07
C GLY A 18 18.98 -11.65 -9.36
N GLU A 19 18.66 -12.49 -10.33
CA GLU A 19 18.13 -12.04 -11.63
C GLU A 19 16.77 -11.37 -11.50
N GLN A 20 15.93 -11.85 -10.58
CA GLN A 20 14.60 -11.28 -10.33
C GLN A 20 14.70 -9.87 -9.72
N GLU A 21 15.59 -9.71 -8.73
CA GLU A 21 15.86 -8.41 -8.13
C GLU A 21 16.45 -7.42 -9.14
N LYS A 22 17.32 -7.85 -10.05
CA LYS A 22 17.85 -6.95 -11.10
C LYS A 22 16.79 -6.45 -12.06
N GLN A 23 15.72 -7.23 -12.28
CA GLN A 23 14.60 -6.81 -13.13
C GLN A 23 13.69 -5.80 -12.44
N ILE A 24 13.43 -5.99 -11.13
CA ILE A 24 12.47 -5.18 -10.38
C ILE A 24 13.14 -4.00 -9.66
N LEU A 25 14.25 -4.25 -8.99
CA LEU A 25 15.03 -3.28 -8.20
C LEU A 25 16.15 -2.68 -9.05
N THR A 26 15.78 -2.13 -10.20
CA THR A 26 16.70 -1.34 -11.04
C THR A 26 17.17 -0.09 -10.30
N ALA A 27 18.25 0.55 -10.77
CA ALA A 27 18.75 1.77 -10.14
C ALA A 27 17.67 2.86 -10.03
N GLU A 28 16.91 3.09 -11.11
CA GLU A 28 15.82 4.07 -11.15
C GLU A 28 14.65 3.67 -10.22
N ALA A 29 14.28 2.39 -10.17
CA ALA A 29 13.22 1.92 -9.28
C ALA A 29 13.62 2.07 -7.79
N VAL A 30 14.89 1.79 -7.47
CA VAL A 30 15.42 1.97 -6.11
C VAL A 30 15.52 3.45 -5.76
N GLU A 31 15.96 4.32 -6.66
CA GLU A 31 15.98 5.77 -6.45
C GLU A 31 14.59 6.30 -6.10
N PHE A 32 13.58 5.95 -6.90
CA PHE A 32 12.20 6.34 -6.63
C PHE A 32 11.67 5.76 -5.31
N LEU A 33 11.94 4.48 -5.02
CA LEU A 33 11.55 3.86 -3.75
C LEU A 33 12.20 4.57 -2.55
N THR A 34 13.47 4.94 -2.66
CA THR A 34 14.21 5.69 -1.65
C THR A 34 13.57 7.06 -1.40
N GLU A 35 13.21 7.80 -2.46
CA GLU A 35 12.48 9.06 -2.33
C GLU A 35 11.15 8.87 -1.58
N LEU A 36 10.36 7.86 -1.93
CA LEU A 36 9.10 7.61 -1.24
C LEU A 36 9.30 7.27 0.24
N VAL A 37 10.25 6.39 0.54
CA VAL A 37 10.51 5.96 1.92
C VAL A 37 10.97 7.14 2.78
N THR A 38 11.92 7.94 2.30
CA THR A 38 12.45 9.09 3.03
C THR A 38 11.38 10.15 3.29
N HIS A 39 10.56 10.48 2.28
CA HIS A 39 9.56 11.53 2.41
C HIS A 39 8.34 11.12 3.24
N PHE A 40 7.86 9.87 3.13
CA PHE A 40 6.57 9.48 3.68
C PHE A 40 6.63 8.58 4.93
N THR A 41 7.74 7.87 5.19
CA THR A 41 7.87 7.00 6.38
C THR A 41 7.70 7.75 7.70
N PRO A 42 8.25 8.96 7.91
CA PRO A 42 8.05 9.69 9.16
C PRO A 42 6.57 9.95 9.46
N GLN A 43 5.79 10.35 8.45
CA GLN A 43 4.35 10.58 8.63
C GLN A 43 3.58 9.28 8.82
N ARG A 44 3.92 8.22 8.09
CA ARG A 44 3.34 6.88 8.28
C ARG A 44 3.52 6.40 9.74
N ASN A 45 4.69 6.62 10.34
CA ASN A 45 4.94 6.23 11.73
C ASN A 45 4.13 7.08 12.73
N LYS A 46 3.97 8.38 12.49
CA LYS A 46 3.07 9.24 13.29
C LYS A 46 1.62 8.77 13.21
N LEU A 47 1.15 8.37 12.03
CA LEU A 47 -0.21 7.84 11.85
C LEU A 47 -0.42 6.52 12.61
N LEU A 48 0.58 5.63 12.64
CA LEU A 48 0.52 4.41 13.45
C LEU A 48 0.46 4.72 14.95
N ALA A 49 1.22 5.69 15.43
CA ALA A 49 1.13 6.13 16.82
C ALA A 49 -0.24 6.76 17.13
N ALA A 50 -0.80 7.54 16.20
CA ALA A 50 -2.15 8.11 16.35
C ALA A 50 -3.23 7.02 16.44
N ARG A 51 -3.10 5.90 15.73
CA ARG A 51 -4.03 4.75 15.87
C ARG A 51 -4.07 4.22 17.30
N ILE A 52 -2.91 4.12 17.96
CA ILE A 52 -2.83 3.66 19.35
C ILE A 52 -3.56 4.64 20.28
N GLN A 53 -3.34 5.95 20.11
CA GLN A 53 -4.01 6.96 20.91
C GLN A 53 -5.54 6.94 20.71
N GLN A 54 -6.00 6.89 19.46
CA GLN A 54 -7.43 6.81 19.17
C GLN A 54 -8.08 5.55 19.77
N GLN A 55 -7.38 4.40 19.72
CA GLN A 55 -7.89 3.17 20.33
C GLN A 55 -7.99 3.30 21.86
N GLN A 56 -7.02 3.94 22.52
CA GLN A 56 -7.06 4.17 23.97
C GLN A 56 -8.27 5.02 24.38
N ASP A 57 -8.60 6.06 23.61
CA ASP A 57 -9.77 6.90 23.89
C ASP A 57 -11.09 6.11 23.77
N ILE A 58 -11.14 5.19 22.80
CA ILE A 58 -12.27 4.26 22.63
C ILE A 58 -12.36 3.28 23.80
N ASP A 59 -11.23 2.67 24.18
CA ASP A 59 -11.16 1.72 25.30
C ASP A 59 -11.54 2.39 26.64
N ASN A 60 -11.26 3.69 26.78
CA ASN A 60 -11.66 4.52 27.92
C ASN A 60 -13.14 4.92 27.92
N GLY A 61 -13.94 4.41 26.98
CA GLY A 61 -15.40 4.53 26.96
C GLY A 61 -15.96 5.54 25.94
N THR A 62 -15.13 6.15 25.10
CA THR A 62 -15.59 7.08 24.06
C THR A 62 -15.87 6.32 22.77
N LEU A 63 -17.11 5.92 22.52
CA LEU A 63 -17.46 5.25 21.27
C LEU A 63 -17.20 6.16 20.04
N PRO A 64 -16.76 5.61 18.90
CA PRO A 64 -16.59 6.38 17.67
C PRO A 64 -17.90 6.99 17.19
N ASP A 65 -17.82 8.24 16.70
CA ASP A 65 -18.92 8.94 16.04
C ASP A 65 -18.36 9.88 14.95
N PHE A 66 -19.23 10.57 14.21
CA PHE A 66 -18.84 11.54 13.20
C PHE A 66 -18.04 12.70 13.79
N ILE A 67 -16.94 13.06 13.14
CA ILE A 67 -16.07 14.18 13.55
C ILE A 67 -16.82 15.51 13.35
N SER A 68 -16.97 16.29 14.42
CA SER A 68 -17.75 17.53 14.40
C SER A 68 -17.14 18.61 13.51
N GLU A 69 -15.81 18.70 13.50
CA GLU A 69 -15.00 19.72 12.83
C GLU A 69 -15.04 19.59 11.30
N THR A 70 -15.43 18.42 10.79
CA THR A 70 -15.54 18.16 9.33
C THR A 70 -16.97 18.27 8.81
N ALA A 71 -17.91 18.82 9.58
CA ALA A 71 -19.31 18.99 9.17
C ALA A 71 -19.45 19.79 7.86
N SER A 72 -18.71 20.89 7.72
CA SER A 72 -18.74 21.73 6.51
C SER A 72 -18.31 20.99 5.24
N ILE A 73 -17.48 19.95 5.35
CA ILE A 73 -17.08 19.10 4.21
C ILE A 73 -18.22 18.16 3.83
N ARG A 74 -18.95 17.61 4.82
CA ARG A 74 -20.07 16.68 4.58
C ARG A 74 -21.29 17.40 4.01
N ASP A 75 -21.51 18.64 4.43
CA ASP A 75 -22.67 19.44 4.05
C ASP A 75 -22.44 20.30 2.78
N ALA A 76 -21.22 20.29 2.24
CA ALA A 76 -20.88 21.03 1.02
C ALA A 76 -21.13 20.22 -0.26
N ASP A 77 -21.50 20.93 -1.33
CA ASP A 77 -21.58 20.35 -2.68
C ASP A 77 -20.18 20.20 -3.29
N TRP A 78 -19.67 18.97 -3.34
CA TRP A 78 -18.44 18.64 -4.06
C TRP A 78 -18.51 17.24 -4.68
N LYS A 79 -17.59 16.96 -5.60
CA LYS A 79 -17.42 15.65 -6.23
C LYS A 79 -15.95 15.32 -6.32
N ILE A 80 -15.64 14.02 -6.45
CA ILE A 80 -14.29 13.57 -6.81
C ILE A 80 -13.87 14.13 -8.18
N ARG A 81 -12.57 14.16 -8.45
CA ARG A 81 -11.99 14.72 -9.68
C ARG A 81 -12.59 14.15 -10.97
N GLY A 82 -12.89 12.85 -10.99
CA GLY A 82 -13.41 12.13 -12.16
C GLY A 82 -13.14 10.64 -12.06
N ILE A 83 -13.74 9.86 -12.98
CA ILE A 83 -13.55 8.41 -13.07
C ILE A 83 -13.07 8.08 -14.50
N PRO A 84 -11.90 7.44 -14.67
CA PRO A 84 -11.41 7.02 -15.98
C PRO A 84 -12.35 5.99 -16.61
N ALA A 85 -12.38 5.90 -17.94
CA ALA A 85 -13.41 5.16 -18.68
C ALA A 85 -13.48 3.67 -18.33
N ASP A 86 -12.34 3.04 -18.08
CA ASP A 86 -12.18 1.64 -17.68
C ASP A 86 -12.70 1.33 -16.27
N LEU A 87 -12.77 2.33 -15.38
CA LEU A 87 -13.28 2.19 -14.01
C LEU A 87 -14.77 2.56 -13.87
N GLN A 88 -15.47 2.87 -14.97
CA GLN A 88 -16.90 3.20 -14.94
C GLN A 88 -17.80 1.96 -14.83
N ASP A 89 -17.33 0.78 -15.29
CA ASP A 89 -18.05 -0.49 -15.21
C ASP A 89 -17.29 -1.49 -14.35
N ARG A 90 -17.60 -1.52 -13.05
CA ARG A 90 -16.97 -2.39 -12.03
C ARG A 90 -17.95 -3.41 -11.44
N ARG A 91 -18.92 -3.86 -12.24
CA ARG A 91 -20.07 -4.66 -11.77
C ARG A 91 -19.72 -5.99 -11.09
N VAL A 92 -18.58 -6.57 -11.44
CA VAL A 92 -18.02 -7.78 -10.82
C VAL A 92 -16.50 -7.65 -10.81
N GLU A 93 -15.90 -7.88 -9.66
CA GLU A 93 -14.45 -7.86 -9.44
C GLU A 93 -14.02 -9.20 -8.84
N ILE A 94 -12.85 -9.69 -9.26
CA ILE A 94 -12.22 -10.85 -8.66
C ILE A 94 -10.96 -10.41 -7.89
N THR A 95 -10.72 -11.01 -6.74
CA THR A 95 -9.48 -10.82 -5.97
C THR A 95 -8.67 -12.10 -6.02
N GLY A 96 -7.35 -11.98 -5.96
CA GLY A 96 -6.48 -13.16 -5.96
C GLY A 96 -5.00 -12.82 -5.87
N PRO A 97 -4.17 -13.82 -5.54
CA PRO A 97 -2.75 -13.61 -5.35
C PRO A 97 -2.06 -13.28 -6.67
N VAL A 98 -0.88 -12.68 -6.55
CA VAL A 98 0.01 -12.29 -7.67
C VAL A 98 0.79 -13.46 -8.29
N GLU A 99 0.43 -14.71 -7.97
CA GLU A 99 1.04 -15.88 -8.59
C GLU A 99 0.66 -15.96 -10.07
N ARG A 100 1.64 -16.26 -10.93
CA ARG A 100 1.52 -16.15 -12.39
C ARG A 100 0.31 -16.85 -12.98
N LYS A 101 0.01 -18.09 -12.58
CA LYS A 101 -1.16 -18.82 -13.07
C LYS A 101 -2.46 -18.20 -12.58
N MET A 102 -2.51 -17.75 -11.33
CA MET A 102 -3.67 -17.08 -10.74
C MET A 102 -3.97 -15.74 -11.43
N VAL A 103 -2.95 -14.93 -11.71
CA VAL A 103 -3.07 -13.67 -12.47
C VAL A 103 -3.69 -13.94 -13.84
N ILE A 104 -3.20 -14.94 -14.58
CA ILE A 104 -3.73 -15.31 -15.91
C ILE A 104 -5.20 -15.75 -15.80
N ASN A 105 -5.53 -16.59 -14.83
CA ASN A 105 -6.91 -17.07 -14.67
C ASN A 105 -7.87 -15.94 -14.30
N ALA A 106 -7.45 -15.04 -13.42
CA ALA A 106 -8.26 -13.91 -12.96
C ALA A 106 -8.53 -12.91 -14.09
N LEU A 107 -7.51 -12.57 -14.90
CA LEU A 107 -7.66 -11.68 -16.06
C LEU A 107 -8.54 -12.28 -17.17
N ASN A 108 -8.62 -13.61 -17.26
CA ASN A 108 -9.48 -14.31 -18.24
C ASN A 108 -10.88 -14.64 -17.69
N ALA A 109 -11.17 -14.34 -16.43
CA ALA A 109 -12.49 -14.57 -15.85
C ALA A 109 -13.52 -13.61 -16.45
N ASN A 110 -14.80 -14.00 -16.43
CA ASN A 110 -15.90 -13.14 -16.87
C ASN A 110 -16.23 -12.06 -15.81
N VAL A 111 -15.29 -11.15 -15.60
CA VAL A 111 -15.34 -10.06 -14.62
C VAL A 111 -14.83 -8.76 -15.26
N LYS A 112 -14.99 -7.63 -14.58
CA LYS A 112 -14.54 -6.33 -15.07
C LYS A 112 -13.19 -5.90 -14.52
N VAL A 113 -12.89 -6.30 -13.29
CA VAL A 113 -11.66 -5.91 -12.59
C VAL A 113 -11.06 -7.13 -11.92
N PHE A 114 -9.73 -7.20 -11.96
CA PHE A 114 -8.93 -8.09 -11.12
C PHE A 114 -8.10 -7.24 -10.16
N MET A 115 -8.27 -7.46 -8.86
CA MET A 115 -7.40 -6.91 -7.83
C MET A 115 -6.31 -7.93 -7.51
N ALA A 116 -5.11 -7.70 -8.09
CA ALA A 116 -3.92 -8.48 -7.79
C ALA A 116 -3.41 -8.10 -6.40
N ASP A 117 -3.36 -9.08 -5.51
CA ASP A 117 -3.25 -8.84 -4.08
C ASP A 117 -1.86 -9.19 -3.50
N PHE A 118 -1.28 -8.22 -2.80
CA PHE A 118 -0.05 -8.33 -2.01
C PHE A 118 -0.32 -8.20 -0.49
N GLU A 119 -1.58 -8.11 -0.09
CA GLU A 119 -2.04 -7.96 1.28
C GLU A 119 -2.56 -9.30 1.82
N ASP A 120 -3.84 -9.40 2.16
CA ASP A 120 -4.37 -10.46 3.03
C ASP A 120 -4.34 -11.86 2.39
N SER A 121 -4.39 -11.98 1.05
CA SER A 121 -4.31 -13.28 0.38
C SER A 121 -2.88 -13.77 0.12
N LEU A 122 -1.86 -12.97 0.46
CA LEU A 122 -0.45 -13.28 0.23
C LEU A 122 0.29 -13.53 1.55
N ALA A 123 0.97 -14.68 1.66
CA ALA A 123 2.07 -14.84 2.62
C ALA A 123 3.31 -14.12 2.05
N PRO A 124 3.79 -13.00 2.65
CA PRO A 124 4.67 -12.04 1.98
C PRO A 124 6.15 -12.46 2.00
N ASP A 125 6.47 -13.66 1.51
CA ASP A 125 7.84 -14.09 1.30
C ASP A 125 8.52 -13.20 0.24
N TRP A 126 9.80 -12.85 0.46
CA TRP A 126 10.58 -11.99 -0.45
C TRP A 126 10.47 -12.42 -1.92
N ASN A 127 10.66 -13.70 -2.20
CA ASN A 127 10.59 -14.21 -3.57
C ASN A 127 9.19 -14.02 -4.17
N LYS A 128 8.12 -14.20 -3.37
CA LYS A 128 6.74 -14.03 -3.86
C LYS A 128 6.42 -12.57 -4.15
N VAL A 129 6.89 -11.64 -3.31
CA VAL A 129 6.65 -10.20 -3.55
C VAL A 129 7.42 -9.69 -4.75
N ILE A 130 8.65 -10.17 -4.98
CA ILE A 130 9.43 -9.82 -6.18
C ILE A 130 8.82 -10.49 -7.42
N ASP A 131 8.49 -11.78 -7.36
CA ASP A 131 7.87 -12.51 -8.47
C ASP A 131 6.54 -11.87 -8.90
N GLY A 132 5.75 -11.36 -7.95
CA GLY A 132 4.46 -10.73 -8.25
C GLY A 132 4.56 -9.40 -9.02
N GLN A 133 5.73 -8.76 -9.04
CA GLN A 133 5.96 -7.51 -9.78
C GLN A 133 6.38 -7.74 -11.24
N ASN A 134 6.65 -9.00 -11.63
CA ASN A 134 7.17 -9.40 -12.94
C ASN A 134 6.09 -10.02 -13.85
#